data_AF-A0A846BZ40-F1
#
_entry.id   AF-A0A846BZ40-F1
#
_cell.length_a   1.000
_cell.length_b   1.000
_cell.length_c   1.000
_cell.angle_alpha   90.00
_cell.angle_beta   90.00
_cell.angle_gamma   90.00
#
_symmetry.space_group_name_H-M   'P 1'
#
loop_
_entity.id
_entity.type
_entity.pdbx_description
1 polymer ?
#
loop_
_entity_poly.entity_id
_entity_poly.type
_entity_poly.pdbx_seq_one_letter_code
_entity_poly.pdbx_strand_id
1 'polypeptide(L)'
;MPLDTLPTKITFRIMNKEERDRISTELAELESQLKTKGYTESDIILARVNHFAKQKLWSDALQTAYSVENPSGELADFIAQFEAHNFCPPEEGN
;
A
#
# COMPACT_ATOMS: atom_id res chain seq x y z
N MET A 1 -19.15 -2.74 -18.40
CA MET A 1 -18.18 -3.65 -19.05
C MET A 1 -18.75 -5.07 -18.94
N PRO A 2 -18.88 -5.84 -20.02
CA PRO A 2 -19.44 -7.20 -19.98
C PRO A 2 -18.54 -8.15 -19.19
N LEU A 3 -19.10 -9.05 -18.40
CA LEU A 3 -18.34 -10.02 -17.58
C LEU A 3 -17.47 -10.96 -18.43
N ASP A 4 -17.81 -11.10 -19.71
CA ASP A 4 -17.22 -12.00 -20.69
C ASP A 4 -15.79 -11.59 -21.13
N THR A 5 -15.37 -10.37 -20.80
CA THR A 5 -14.05 -9.83 -21.15
C THR A 5 -13.04 -9.84 -20.00
N LEU A 6 -13.42 -10.32 -18.81
CA LEU A 6 -12.49 -10.43 -17.69
C LEU A 6 -11.51 -11.58 -17.92
N PRO A 7 -10.20 -11.40 -17.66
CA PRO A 7 -9.23 -12.48 -17.76
C PRO A 7 -9.66 -13.62 -16.82
N THR A 8 -10.08 -14.74 -17.42
CA THR A 8 -10.72 -15.88 -16.74
C THR A 8 -9.81 -16.67 -15.80
N LYS A 9 -8.52 -16.30 -15.70
CA LYS A 9 -7.58 -16.81 -14.70
C LYS A 9 -6.63 -15.71 -14.23
N ILE A 10 -6.88 -15.21 -13.02
CA ILE A 10 -5.89 -14.42 -12.26
C ILE A 10 -5.05 -15.42 -11.48
N THR A 11 -3.73 -15.42 -11.71
CA THR A 11 -2.79 -16.21 -10.90
C THR A 11 -2.32 -15.35 -9.74
N PHE A 12 -2.42 -15.87 -8.53
CA PHE A 12 -1.86 -15.23 -7.33
C PHE A 12 -0.75 -16.11 -6.78
N ARG A 13 0.31 -15.48 -6.28
CA ARG A 13 1.42 -16.16 -5.64
C ARG A 13 1.25 -16.06 -4.13
N ILE A 14 1.34 -17.19 -3.45
CA ILE A 14 1.41 -17.20 -1.99
C ILE A 14 2.87 -16.93 -1.60
N MET A 15 3.07 -15.86 -0.82
CA MET A 15 4.37 -15.56 -0.23
C MET A 15 4.72 -16.64 0.82
N ASN A 16 5.93 -17.17 0.73
CA ASN A 16 6.40 -18.16 1.69
C ASN A 16 6.80 -17.49 3.03
N LYS A 17 7.04 -18.31 4.06
CA LYS A 17 7.37 -17.81 5.39
C LYS A 17 8.69 -17.02 5.42
N GLU A 18 9.74 -17.53 4.76
CA GLU A 18 11.06 -16.90 4.75
C GLU A 18 11.02 -15.50 4.14
N GLU A 19 10.33 -15.35 3.02
CA GLU A 19 10.13 -14.08 2.33
C GLU A 19 9.35 -13.09 3.22
N ARG A 20 8.29 -13.55 3.89
CA ARG A 20 7.52 -12.73 4.83
C ARG A 20 8.35 -12.29 6.03
N ASP A 21 9.12 -13.20 6.61
CA ASP A 21 9.96 -12.93 7.78
C ASP A 21 11.08 -11.93 7.41
N ARG A 22 11.64 -12.04 6.20
CA ARG A 22 12.62 -11.08 5.66
C ARG A 22 12.02 -9.68 5.56
N ILE A 23 10.87 -9.54 4.91
CA ILE A 23 10.19 -8.25 4.74
C ILE A 23 9.83 -7.63 6.10
N SER A 24 9.36 -8.45 7.04
CA SER A 24 9.04 -7.99 8.39
C SER A 24 10.28 -7.44 9.11
N THR A 25 11.43 -8.08 8.91
CA THR A 25 12.72 -7.62 9.46
C THR A 25 13.18 -6.32 8.81
N GLU A 26 13.12 -6.24 7.48
CA GLU A 26 13.46 -5.03 6.71
C GLU A 26 12.61 -3.82 7.14
N LEU A 27 11.31 -4.02 7.35
CA LEU A 27 10.41 -2.97 7.83
C LEU A 27 10.71 -2.53 9.27
N ALA A 28 10.95 -3.48 10.17
CA ALA A 28 11.31 -3.17 11.55
C ALA A 28 12.60 -2.34 11.63
N GLU A 29 13.60 -2.70 10.82
CA GLU A 29 14.86 -1.96 10.74
C GLU A 29 14.64 -0.55 10.17
N LEU A 30 13.91 -0.42 9.05
CA LEU A 30 13.57 0.87 8.44
C LEU A 30 12.87 1.81 9.43
N GLU A 31 11.86 1.31 10.13
CA GLU A 31 11.12 2.10 11.12
C GLU A 31 11.99 2.52 12.30
N SER A 32 12.82 1.61 12.82
CA SER A 32 13.74 1.93 13.91
C SER A 32 14.72 3.03 13.52
N GLN A 33 15.27 2.96 12.30
CA GLN A 33 16.21 3.97 11.79
C GLN A 33 15.52 5.34 11.64
N LEU A 34 14.31 5.39 11.10
CA LEU A 34 13.58 6.64 10.90
C LEU A 34 13.13 7.26 12.23
N LYS A 35 12.64 6.45 13.17
CA LYS A 35 12.31 6.92 14.53
C LYS A 35 13.53 7.50 15.24
N THR A 36 14.68 6.85 15.13
CA THR A 36 15.94 7.34 15.72
C THR A 36 16.39 8.67 15.13
N LYS A 37 16.08 8.93 13.85
CA LYS A 37 16.37 10.19 13.16
C LYS A 37 15.32 11.28 13.40
N GLY A 38 14.25 11.00 14.14
CA GLY A 38 13.21 11.98 14.48
C GLY A 38 12.21 12.27 13.35
N TYR A 39 12.04 11.35 12.40
CA TYR A 39 11.00 11.47 11.37
C TYR A 39 9.60 11.41 11.97
N THR A 40 8.64 12.06 11.30
CA THR A 40 7.25 12.04 11.72
C THR A 40 6.61 10.67 11.47
N GLU A 41 5.49 10.41 12.11
CA GLU A 41 4.73 9.18 11.90
C GLU A 41 4.27 9.03 10.44
N SER A 42 3.78 10.11 9.81
CA SER A 42 3.42 10.13 8.39
C SER A 42 4.60 9.76 7.48
N ASP A 43 5.82 10.27 7.76
CA ASP A 43 7.01 9.95 6.97
C ASP A 43 7.40 8.47 7.10
N ILE A 44 7.26 7.91 8.30
CA ILE A 44 7.54 6.50 8.57
C ILE A 44 6.53 5.61 7.82
N ILE A 45 5.26 5.98 7.85
CA ILE A 45 4.20 5.27 7.13
C ILE A 45 4.44 5.34 5.63
N LEU A 46 4.77 6.51 5.09
CA LEU A 46 5.13 6.68 3.68
C LEU A 46 6.33 5.80 3.29
N ALA A 47 7.36 5.72 4.14
CA ALA A 47 8.50 4.85 3.91
C ALA A 47 8.10 3.35 3.85
N ARG A 48 7.18 2.91 4.72
CA ARG A 48 6.61 1.56 4.70
C ARG A 48 5.78 1.31 3.44
N VAL A 49 4.92 2.24 3.05
CA VAL A 49 4.13 2.17 1.79
C VAL A 49 5.07 2.01 0.59
N ASN A 50 6.10 2.85 0.51
CA ASN A 50 7.09 2.80 -0.55
C ASN A 50 7.89 1.49 -0.56
N HIS A 51 8.18 0.92 0.62
CA HIS A 51 8.86 -0.36 0.73
C HIS A 51 8.00 -1.50 0.15
N PHE A 52 6.71 -1.57 0.50
CA PHE A 52 5.78 -2.55 -0.07
C PHE A 52 5.59 -2.37 -1.58
N ALA A 53 5.43 -1.13 -2.06
CA ALA A 53 5.26 -0.81 -3.48
C ALA A 53 6.46 -1.27 -4.32
N LYS A 54 7.70 -1.05 -3.83
CA LYS A 54 8.93 -1.52 -4.50
C LYS A 54 8.98 -3.03 -4.65
N GLN A 55 8.40 -3.77 -3.70
CA GLN A 55 8.29 -5.23 -3.72
C GLN A 55 7.04 -5.72 -4.46
N LYS A 56 6.27 -4.83 -5.09
CA LYS A 56 5.00 -5.10 -5.77
C LYS A 56 3.90 -5.68 -4.86
N LEU A 57 4.01 -5.43 -3.56
CA LEU A 57 3.03 -5.81 -2.54
C LEU A 57 1.97 -4.72 -2.43
N TRP A 58 1.24 -4.49 -3.51
CA TRP A 58 0.31 -3.37 -3.63
C TRP A 58 -0.85 -3.43 -2.65
N SER A 59 -1.31 -4.63 -2.27
CA SER A 59 -2.35 -4.78 -1.26
C SER A 59 -1.87 -4.23 0.10
N ASP A 60 -0.68 -4.62 0.54
CA ASP A 60 -0.09 -4.16 1.80
C ASP A 60 0.24 -2.67 1.75
N ALA A 61 0.75 -2.17 0.62
CA ALA A 61 1.03 -0.75 0.41
C ALA A 61 -0.24 0.10 0.56
N LEU A 62 -1.32 -0.27 -0.14
CA LEU A 62 -2.59 0.47 -0.09
C LEU A 62 -3.25 0.34 1.27
N GLN A 63 -3.30 -0.87 1.85
CA GLN A 63 -3.86 -1.07 3.20
C GLN A 63 -3.14 -0.19 4.23
N THR A 64 -1.81 -0.11 4.14
CA THR A 64 -1.01 0.74 5.02
C THR A 64 -1.35 2.21 4.81
N ALA A 65 -1.37 2.68 3.56
CA ALA A 65 -1.67 4.08 3.25
C ALA A 65 -3.06 4.50 3.76
N TYR A 66 -4.09 3.68 3.53
CA TYR A 66 -5.47 3.96 3.92
C TYR A 66 -5.78 3.69 5.40
N SER A 67 -4.86 3.09 6.16
CA SER A 67 -5.02 2.93 7.62
C SER A 67 -4.85 4.22 8.41
N VAL A 68 -4.37 5.29 7.76
CA VAL A 68 -4.14 6.59 8.37
C VAL A 68 -5.37 7.46 8.20
N GLU A 69 -5.99 7.89 9.30
CA GLU A 69 -7.22 8.69 9.24
C GLU A 69 -7.01 10.08 8.61
N ASN A 70 -5.85 10.71 8.84
CA ASN A 70 -5.51 12.04 8.33
C ASN A 70 -4.11 12.04 7.71
N PRO A 71 -3.93 11.45 6.52
CA PRO A 71 -2.65 11.44 5.83
C PRO A 71 -2.25 12.88 5.47
N SER A 72 -0.96 13.16 5.48
CA SER A 72 -0.44 14.50 5.19
C SER A 72 0.82 14.43 4.33
N GLY A 73 1.15 15.54 3.68
CA GLY A 73 2.31 15.65 2.80
C GLY A 73 2.29 14.60 1.68
N GLU A 74 3.45 14.00 1.41
CA GLU A 74 3.62 13.01 0.33
C GLU A 74 2.74 11.77 0.50
N LEU A 75 2.32 11.41 1.72
CA LEU A 75 1.37 10.30 1.93
C LEU A 75 -0.03 10.64 1.40
N ALA A 76 -0.47 11.88 1.58
CA ALA A 76 -1.74 12.33 1.01
C ALA A 76 -1.67 12.37 -0.52
N ASP A 77 -0.54 12.82 -1.09
CA ASP A 77 -0.33 12.84 -2.53
C ASP A 77 -0.31 11.43 -3.13
N PHE A 78 0.27 10.46 -2.42
CA PHE A 78 0.23 9.04 -2.82
C PHE A 78 -1.22 8.55 -2.90
N ILE A 79 -2.04 8.79 -1.86
CA ILE A 79 -3.44 8.37 -1.81
C ILE A 79 -4.26 9.02 -2.93
N ALA A 80 -4.10 10.34 -3.13
CA ALA A 80 -4.81 11.09 -4.16
C ALA A 80 -4.57 10.55 -5.59
N GLN A 81 -3.36 10.04 -5.87
CA GLN A 81 -3.06 9.40 -7.15
C GLN A 81 -3.91 8.15 -7.41
N PHE A 82 -4.19 7.35 -6.37
CA PHE A 82 -5.04 6.17 -6.51
C PHE A 82 -6.52 6.53 -6.57
N GLU A 83 -6.97 7.52 -5.80
CA GLU A 83 -8.35 8.00 -5.85
C GLU A 83 -8.71 8.57 -7.23
N ALA A 84 -7.76 9.21 -7.91
CA ALA A 84 -7.94 9.73 -9.26
C ALA A 84 -8.29 8.64 -10.29
N HIS A 85 -7.97 7.37 -10.03
CA HIS A 85 -8.33 6.26 -10.91
C HIS A 85 -9.79 5.83 -10.79
N ASN A 86 -10.55 6.39 -9.83
CA ASN A 86 -11.97 6.17 -9.64
C ASN A 86 -12.35 4.67 -9.62
N PHE A 87 -11.62 3.88 -8.81
CA PHE A 87 -11.79 2.43 -8.74
C PHE A 87 -13.18 1.98 -8.25
N CYS A 88 -13.88 2.83 -7.49
CA CYS A 88 -15.23 2.60 -7.02
C CYS A 88 -16.12 3.77 -7.45
N PRO A 89 -16.65 3.76 -8.68
CA PRO A 89 -17.59 4.78 -9.10
C PRO A 89 -18.82 4.75 -8.17
N PRO A 90 -19.45 5.89 -7.90
CA PRO A 90 -20.68 5.91 -7.12
C PRO A 90 -21.72 4.99 -7.79
N GLU A 91 -22.33 4.10 -7.01
CA GLU A 91 -23.43 3.29 -7.53
C GLU A 91 -24.56 4.22 -7.97
N GLU A 92 -24.94 4.17 -9.25
CA GLU A 92 -26.13 4.86 -9.71
C GLU A 92 -27.33 4.22 -9.01
N GLY A 93 -27.94 4.98 -8.10
CA GLY A 93 -29.11 4.54 -7.34
C GLY A 93 -30.25 4.15 -8.27
N ASN A 94 -30.79 2.94 -8.06
CA ASN A 94 -32.12 2.54 -8.52
C ASN A 94 -33.18 2.97 -7.51
#